data_AF-A0A497PCU6-F1
#
_entry.id   AF-A0A497PCU6-F1
#
_cell.length_a   1.000
_cell.length_b   1.000
_cell.length_c   1.000
_cell.angle_alpha   90.00
_cell.angle_beta   90.00
_cell.angle_gamma   90.00
#
_symmetry.space_group_name_H-M   'P 1'
#
loop_
_entity.id
_entity.type
_entity.pdbx_description
1 polymer ?
#
loop_
_entity_poly.entity_id
_entity_poly.type
_entity_poly.pdbx_seq_one_letter_code
_entity_poly.pdbx_strand_id
1 'polypeptide(L)'
;MNSGQYSVENEASPILNVIARMAPSVTEANAAKFENLIRRALRNALVSIDVTGWTEEAVKVLLHVMSTSELPLPSIRCQKRIYSFLALPYGPLVNHLVHSILTGE
;
A
#
# COMPACT_ATOMS: atom_id res chain seq x y z
N MET A 1 10.89 27.04 -29.23
CA MET A 1 9.69 26.48 -28.56
C MET A 1 10.21 25.53 -27.49
N ASN A 2 10.21 25.96 -26.23
CA ASN A 2 10.68 25.18 -25.09
C ASN A 2 9.53 24.33 -24.56
N SER A 3 9.53 23.04 -24.86
CA SER A 3 8.63 22.08 -24.23
C SER A 3 9.32 21.55 -22.99
N GLY A 4 8.95 22.12 -21.85
CA GLY A 4 9.51 21.82 -20.54
C GLY A 4 9.44 20.33 -20.20
N GLN A 5 10.55 19.84 -19.65
CA GLN A 5 10.66 18.57 -18.97
C GLN A 5 9.65 18.55 -17.80
N TYR A 6 8.58 17.77 -17.94
CA TYR A 6 7.80 17.32 -16.78
C TYR A 6 8.57 16.18 -16.12
N SER A 7 9.65 16.52 -15.43
CA SER A 7 10.18 15.67 -14.37
C SER A 7 9.23 15.81 -13.19
N VAL A 8 8.11 15.07 -13.22
CA VAL A 8 7.36 14.76 -12.00
C VAL A 8 8.17 13.70 -11.27
N GLU A 9 9.35 14.10 -10.77
CA GLU A 9 9.99 13.39 -9.67
C GLU A 9 9.09 13.61 -8.48
N ASN A 10 8.13 12.70 -8.41
CA ASN A 10 7.16 12.53 -7.35
C ASN A 10 7.98 12.38 -6.05
N GLU A 11 8.18 13.48 -5.33
CA GLU A 11 8.68 13.44 -3.96
C GLU A 11 7.65 12.62 -3.17
N ALA A 12 7.85 11.31 -3.13
CA ALA A 12 7.07 10.42 -2.29
C ALA A 12 7.12 11.03 -0.89
N SER A 13 5.96 11.44 -0.38
CA SER A 13 5.82 12.09 0.92
C SER A 13 6.76 11.41 1.92
N PRO A 14 7.52 12.13 2.77
CA PRO A 14 8.50 11.52 3.67
C PRO A 14 7.99 10.29 4.44
N ILE A 15 6.68 10.24 4.70
CA ILE A 15 5.98 9.10 5.31
C ILE A 15 5.90 7.85 4.43
N LEU A 16 5.74 7.96 3.10
CA LEU A 16 5.78 6.83 2.16
C LEU A 16 7.16 6.18 2.13
N ASN A 17 8.23 6.98 2.21
CA ASN A 17 9.59 6.44 2.31
C ASN A 17 9.82 5.68 3.63
N VAL A 18 9.23 6.15 4.74
CA VAL A 18 9.27 5.44 6.02
C VAL A 18 8.49 4.13 5.93
N ILE A 19 7.30 4.14 5.33
CA ILE A 19 6.49 2.94 5.10
C ILE A 19 7.26 1.91 4.27
N ALA A 20 7.81 2.30 3.13
CA ALA A 20 8.55 1.41 2.24
C ALA A 20 9.78 0.77 2.91
N ARG A 21 10.46 1.49 3.81
CA ARG A 21 11.59 0.95 4.58
C ARG A 21 11.17 0.01 5.70
N MET A 22 10.03 0.25 6.32
CA MET A 22 9.54 -0.55 7.45
C MET A 22 8.87 -1.84 6.97
N ALA A 23 8.13 -1.78 5.86
CA ALA A 23 7.28 -2.86 5.37
C ALA A 23 7.94 -4.25 5.22
N PRO A 24 9.22 -4.38 4.78
CA PRO A 24 9.89 -5.69 4.69
C PRO A 24 10.18 -6.34 6.04
N SER A 25 10.00 -5.62 7.16
CA SER A 25 10.27 -6.09 8.53
C SER A 25 9.04 -6.09 9.44
N VAL A 26 7.85 -5.88 8.87
CA VAL A 26 6.61 -5.86 9.65
C VAL A 26 6.24 -7.26 10.11
N THR A 27 5.94 -7.38 11.40
CA THR A 27 5.46 -8.58 12.09
C THR A 27 4.25 -8.20 12.93
N GLU A 28 3.52 -9.19 13.47
CA GLU A 28 2.35 -8.93 14.32
C GLU A 28 2.68 -7.99 15.49
N ALA A 29 3.89 -8.12 16.07
CA ALA A 29 4.34 -7.29 17.19
C ALA A 29 4.47 -5.80 16.87
N ASN A 30 4.68 -5.42 15.60
CA ASN A 30 4.83 -4.03 15.18
C ASN A 30 3.73 -3.56 14.19
N ALA A 31 2.76 -4.41 13.88
CA ALA A 31 1.66 -4.17 12.95
C ALA A 31 0.87 -2.88 13.29
N ALA A 32 0.53 -2.66 14.57
CA ALA A 32 -0.19 -1.46 15.00
C ALA A 32 0.58 -0.15 14.75
N LYS A 33 1.92 -0.18 14.88
CA LYS A 33 2.76 0.98 14.57
C LYS A 33 2.76 1.26 13.06
N PHE A 34 2.87 0.20 12.26
CA PHE A 34 2.81 0.28 10.81
C PHE A 34 1.46 0.81 10.33
N GLU A 35 0.36 0.32 10.90
CA GLU A 35 -1.01 0.75 10.60
C GLU A 35 -1.19 2.26 10.77
N ASN A 36 -0.69 2.81 11.88
CA ASN A 36 -0.75 4.25 12.13
C ASN A 36 0.00 5.07 11.08
N LEU A 37 1.12 4.57 10.55
CA LEU A 37 1.85 5.23 9.47
C LEU A 37 1.04 5.20 8.17
N ILE A 38 0.46 4.04 7.81
CA ILE A 38 -0.39 3.88 6.62
C ILE A 38 -1.61 4.81 6.69
N ARG A 39 -2.32 4.85 7.83
CA ARG A 39 -3.47 5.74 8.05
C ARG A 39 -3.11 7.21 7.85
N ARG A 40 -1.92 7.63 8.30
CA ARG A 40 -1.44 9.01 8.11
C ARG A 40 -1.04 9.28 6.66
N ALA A 41 -0.48 8.31 5.96
CA ALA A 41 -0.10 8.43 4.56
C ALA A 41 -1.33 8.56 3.65
N LEU A 42 -2.32 7.68 3.83
CA LEU A 42 -3.52 7.62 2.99
C LEU A 42 -4.40 8.87 3.09
N ARG A 43 -4.48 9.51 4.27
CA ARG A 43 -5.24 10.77 4.45
C ARG A 43 -4.80 11.88 3.50
N ASN A 44 -3.56 11.85 3.03
CA ASN A 44 -2.97 12.96 2.30
C ASN A 44 -2.78 12.67 0.81
N ALA A 45 -3.09 11.46 0.33
CA ALA A 45 -2.69 11.10 -1.02
C ALA A 45 -3.52 9.96 -1.65
N LEU A 46 -4.01 10.21 -2.88
CA LEU A 46 -4.56 9.21 -3.79
C LEU A 46 -3.41 8.54 -4.53
N VAL A 47 -2.78 7.53 -3.92
CA VAL A 47 -1.53 6.96 -4.44
C VAL A 47 -1.70 5.50 -4.83
N SER A 48 -1.02 5.11 -5.90
CA SER A 48 -0.66 3.71 -6.09
C SER A 48 0.42 3.34 -5.08
N ILE A 49 0.19 2.31 -4.26
CA ILE A 49 1.15 1.85 -3.25
C ILE A 49 1.90 0.65 -3.81
N ASP A 50 3.21 0.77 -3.91
CA ASP A 50 4.09 -0.35 -4.27
C ASP A 50 4.38 -1.21 -3.04
N VAL A 51 3.91 -2.45 -3.07
CA VAL A 51 4.07 -3.45 -2.00
C VAL A 51 5.13 -4.50 -2.33
N THR A 52 5.94 -4.28 -3.37
CA THR A 52 7.00 -5.22 -3.74
C THR A 52 7.98 -5.42 -2.58
N GLY A 53 8.17 -6.68 -2.17
CA GLY A 53 9.06 -7.04 -1.06
C GLY A 53 8.49 -6.78 0.34
N TRP A 54 7.20 -6.46 0.45
CA TRP A 54 6.51 -6.35 1.75
C TRP A 54 6.24 -7.73 2.35
N THR A 55 6.13 -7.80 3.67
CA THR A 55 5.69 -9.02 4.35
C THR A 55 4.18 -9.23 4.22
N GLU A 56 3.73 -10.47 4.44
CA GLU A 56 2.29 -10.79 4.53
C GLU A 56 1.56 -9.89 5.52
N GLU A 57 2.17 -9.64 6.67
CA GLU A 57 1.61 -8.81 7.72
C GLU A 57 1.49 -7.34 7.30
N ALA A 58 2.49 -6.79 6.60
CA ALA A 58 2.40 -5.43 6.07
C ALA A 58 1.24 -5.27 5.07
N VAL A 59 1.03 -6.26 4.19
CA VAL A 59 -0.06 -6.23 3.21
C VAL A 59 -1.42 -6.40 3.90
N LYS A 60 -1.54 -7.29 4.91
CA LYS A 60 -2.75 -7.41 5.73
C LYS A 60 -3.12 -6.09 6.39
N VAL A 61 -2.16 -5.42 7.01
CA VAL A 61 -2.36 -4.11 7.65
C VAL A 61 -2.81 -3.08 6.61
N LEU A 62 -2.19 -3.03 5.43
CA LEU A 62 -2.60 -2.12 4.36
C LEU A 62 -4.07 -2.35 3.95
N LEU A 63 -4.43 -3.59 3.64
CA LEU A 63 -5.80 -3.94 3.25
C LEU A 63 -6.80 -3.65 4.37
N HIS A 64 -6.43 -3.90 5.63
CA HIS A 64 -7.24 -3.55 6.79
C HIS A 64 -7.50 -2.04 6.86
N VAL A 65 -6.46 -1.21 6.72
CA VAL A 65 -6.61 0.25 6.72
C VAL A 65 -7.49 0.69 5.56
N MET A 66 -7.24 0.19 4.36
CA MET A 66 -8.05 0.52 3.18
C MET A 66 -9.52 0.14 3.38
N SER A 67 -9.81 -1.02 3.99
CA SER A 67 -11.19 -1.48 4.22
C SER A 67 -11.95 -0.68 5.28
N THR A 68 -11.22 0.00 6.18
CA THR A 68 -11.79 0.80 7.27
C THR A 68 -11.69 2.30 7.03
N SER A 69 -11.18 2.71 5.87
CA SER A 69 -11.01 4.11 5.52
C SER A 69 -12.19 4.57 4.66
N GLU A 70 -12.70 5.77 4.93
CA GLU A 70 -13.68 6.45 4.06
C GLU A 70 -13.02 7.08 2.82
N LEU A 71 -11.70 6.91 2.66
CA LEU A 71 -10.94 7.46 1.55
C LEU A 71 -11.05 6.56 0.32
N PRO A 72 -10.89 7.12 -0.90
CA PRO A 72 -10.86 6.30 -2.10
C PRO A 72 -9.75 5.24 -2.01
N LEU A 73 -10.09 4.01 -2.42
CA LEU A 73 -9.18 2.87 -2.33
C LEU A 73 -7.96 3.10 -3.25
N PRO A 74 -6.74 3.16 -2.70
CA PRO A 74 -5.55 3.21 -3.53
C PRO A 74 -5.42 1.94 -4.39
N SER A 75 -4.76 2.06 -5.54
CA SER A 75 -4.30 0.87 -6.27
C SER A 75 -3.08 0.29 -5.57
N ILE A 76 -2.94 -1.03 -5.58
CA ILE A 76 -1.76 -1.73 -5.08
C ILE A 76 -0.92 -2.18 -6.27
N ARG A 77 0.37 -1.88 -6.28
CA ARG A 77 1.32 -2.41 -7.26
C ARG A 77 2.20 -3.46 -6.59
N CYS A 78 2.37 -4.60 -7.24
CA CYS A 78 3.37 -5.59 -6.87
C CYS A 78 4.11 -6.00 -8.13
N GLN A 79 5.41 -5.72 -8.19
CA GLN A 79 6.26 -5.93 -9.37
C GLN A 79 5.63 -5.32 -10.64
N LYS A 80 5.22 -6.16 -11.60
CA LYS A 80 4.61 -5.75 -12.88
C LYS A 80 3.08 -5.73 -12.86
N ARG A 81 2.44 -6.04 -11.72
CA ARG A 81 0.99 -6.15 -11.59
C ARG A 81 0.42 -4.96 -10.81
N ILE A 82 -0.78 -4.55 -11.20
CA ILE A 82 -1.56 -3.50 -10.53
C ILE A 82 -2.92 -4.08 -10.16
N TYR A 83 -3.26 -4.02 -8.88
CA TYR A 83 -4.52 -4.43 -8.30
C TYR A 83 -5.35 -3.18 -7.99
N SER A 84 -6.54 -3.10 -8.57
CA SER A 84 -7.49 -2.01 -8.34
C SER A 84 -8.77 -2.60 -7.77
N PHE A 85 -9.34 -1.94 -6.76
CA PHE A 85 -10.44 -2.49 -5.99
C PHE A 85 -11.68 -1.62 -6.14
N LEU A 86 -12.79 -2.24 -6.51
CA LEU A 86 -14.12 -1.64 -6.39
C LEU A 86 -14.64 -1.76 -4.96
N ALA A 87 -14.32 -2.88 -4.31
CA ALA A 87 -14.56 -3.15 -2.91
C ALA A 87 -13.49 -4.14 -2.40
N LEU A 88 -13.16 -4.06 -1.12
CA LEU A 88 -12.25 -5.02 -0.50
C LEU A 88 -13.00 -6.22 0.07
N PRO A 89 -12.47 -7.44 -0.06
CA PRO A 89 -13.07 -8.62 0.54
C PRO A 89 -12.97 -8.57 2.07
N TYR A 90 -13.92 -9.22 2.75
CA TYR A 90 -13.94 -9.35 4.20
C TYR A 90 -13.60 -10.78 4.64
N GLY A 91 -13.07 -10.91 5.86
CA GLY A 91 -12.88 -12.20 6.50
C GLY A 91 -11.87 -13.11 5.78
N PRO A 92 -12.16 -14.42 5.60
CA PRO A 92 -11.19 -15.40 5.09
C PRO A 92 -10.61 -15.07 3.71
N LEU A 93 -11.35 -14.34 2.88
CA LEU A 93 -10.94 -13.95 1.53
C LEU A 93 -9.78 -12.94 1.53
N VAL A 94 -9.54 -12.24 2.64
CA VAL A 94 -8.39 -11.33 2.79
C VAL A 94 -7.08 -12.10 2.65
N ASN A 95 -6.96 -13.27 3.29
CA ASN A 95 -5.73 -14.05 3.24
C ASN A 95 -5.43 -14.56 1.82
N HIS A 96 -6.46 -14.97 1.08
CA HIS A 96 -6.31 -15.33 -0.34
C HIS A 96 -5.84 -14.13 -1.18
N LEU A 97 -6.45 -12.96 -0.98
CA LEU A 97 -6.05 -11.74 -1.68
C LEU A 97 -4.59 -11.36 -1.37
N VAL A 98 -4.19 -11.43 -0.10
CA VAL A 98 -2.79 -11.15 0.31
C VAL A 98 -1.84 -12.10 -0.39
N HIS A 99 -2.16 -13.40 -0.41
CA HIS A 99 -1.35 -14.39 -1.10
C HIS A 99 -1.21 -14.06 -2.58
N SER A 100 -2.32 -13.84 -3.29
CA SER A 100 -2.31 -13.50 -4.73
C SER A 100 -1.52 -12.23 -5.03
N ILE A 101 -1.60 -11.20 -4.18
CA ILE A 101 -0.80 -9.97 -4.32
C ILE A 101 0.70 -10.28 -4.20
N LEU A 102 1.10 -11.09 -3.22
CA LEU A 102 2.51 -11.35 -2.93
C LEU A 102 3.15 -12.36 -3.89
N THR A 103 2.40 -13.35 -4.36
CA THR A 103 2.87 -14.32 -5.37
C THR A 103 2.76 -13.77 -6.79
N GLY A 104 2.00 -12.69 -6.98
CA GLY A 104 1.71 -12.15 -8.30
C GLY A 104 0.84 -13.11 -9.11
N GLU A 105 -0.15 -13.74 -8.46
CA GLU A 105 -1.20 -14.55 -9.09
C GLU A 105 -2.41 -13.69 -9.47
#